data_AF-A0AAW3JT22-F1
#
_entry.id   AF-A0AAW3JT22-F1
#
_cell.length_a   1.000
_cell.length_b   1.000
_cell.length_c   1.000
_cell.angle_alpha   90.00
_cell.angle_beta   90.00
_cell.angle_gamma   90.00
#
_symmetry.space_group_name_H-M   'P 1'
#
loop_
_entity.id
_entity.type
_entity.pdbx_description
1 polymer ?
#
loop_
_entity_poly.entity_id
_entity_poly.type
_entity_poly.pdbx_seq_one_letter_code
_entity_poly.pdbx_strand_id
1 'polypeptide(L)' 'MIFSNKKRNPPKREEFLKNALKETQKSFENAYKGLESVDDPDLIDLFIYEINAANLRYKVLLRDIKNSDTGNT' A
#
# COMPACT_ATOMS: atom_id res chain seq x y z
N MET A 1 -18.25 15.98 30.50
CA MET A 1 -17.64 15.05 29.54
C MET A 1 -16.39 15.73 28.99
N ILE A 2 -15.18 15.23 29.29
CA ILE A 2 -13.91 15.85 28.86
C ILE A 2 -13.43 15.13 27.61
N PHE A 3 -13.41 15.81 26.46
CA PHE A 3 -12.80 15.30 25.24
C PHE A 3 -11.29 15.53 25.32
N SER A 4 -10.54 14.48 25.65
CA SER A 4 -9.07 14.52 25.63
C SER A 4 -8.58 14.64 24.18
N ASN A 5 -8.16 15.85 23.79
CA ASN A 5 -7.62 16.13 22.47
C ASN A 5 -6.18 15.62 22.37
N LYS A 6 -6.00 14.32 22.17
CA LYS A 6 -4.68 13.70 21.97
C LYS A 6 -4.17 14.10 20.59
N LYS A 7 -3.34 15.15 20.52
CA LYS A 7 -2.59 15.51 19.31
C LYS A 7 -1.76 14.30 18.87
N ARG A 8 -2.22 13.59 17.84
CA ARG A 8 -1.48 12.49 17.22
C ARG A 8 -0.34 13.13 16.43
N ASN A 9 0.89 12.91 16.85
CA ASN A 9 2.03 13.30 16.03
C ASN A 9 1.99 12.42 14.76
N PRO A 10 2.05 13.00 13.56
CA PRO A 10 2.07 12.20 12.35
C PRO A 10 3.30 11.28 12.36
N PRO A 11 3.19 10.04 11.88
CA PRO A 11 4.33 9.13 11.79
C PRO A 11 5.45 9.77 10.97
N LYS A 12 6.70 9.48 11.34
CA LYS A 12 7.86 9.93 10.55
C LYS A 12 7.70 9.41 9.11
N ARG A 13 8.10 10.22 8.12
CA ARG A 13 7.92 9.90 6.69
C ARG A 13 8.39 8.48 6.32
N GLU A 14 9.51 8.04 6.88
CA GLU A 14 10.06 6.70 6.69
C GLU A 14 9.12 5.59 7.21
N GLU A 15 8.57 5.75 8.41
CA GLU A 15 7.62 4.81 9.00
C GLU A 15 6.32 4.75 8.19
N PHE A 16 5.85 5.90 7.72
CA PHE A 16 4.71 5.97 6.81
C PHE A 16 4.98 5.18 5.51
N LEU A 17 6.14 5.36 4.89
CA LEU A 17 6.49 4.65 3.66
C LEU A 17 6.61 3.14 3.87
N LYS A 18 7.24 2.70 4.96
CA LYS A 18 7.35 1.28 5.33
C LYS A 18 5.98 0.64 5.55
N ASN A 19 5.10 1.32 6.28
CA ASN A 19 3.73 0.85 6.50
C ASN A 19 2.93 0.82 5.19
N ALA A 20 3.01 1.87 4.38
CA ALA A 20 2.34 1.92 3.08
C ALA A 20 2.83 0.81 2.13
N LEU A 21 4.11 0.46 2.17
CA LEU A 21 4.68 -0.63 1.38
C LEU A 21 4.10 -1.98 1.80
N LYS A 22 4.05 -2.25 3.10
CA LYS A 22 3.47 -3.48 3.67
C LYS A 22 1.99 -3.63 3.31
N GLU A 23 1.21 -2.57 3.44
CA GLU A 23 -0.20 -2.59 3.05
C GLU A 23 -0.39 -2.83 1.55
N THR A 24 0.51 -2.28 0.72
CA THR A 24 0.48 -2.51 -0.72
C THR A 24 0.79 -3.97 -1.08
N GLN A 25 1.77 -4.58 -0.42
CA GLN A 25 2.09 -6.01 -0.59
C GLN A 25 0.90 -6.90 -0.20
N LYS A 26 0.25 -6.60 0.92
CA LYS A 26 -0.96 -7.32 1.35
C LYS A 26 -2.11 -7.18 0.35
N SER A 27 -2.35 -5.97 -0.16
CA SER A 27 -3.36 -5.71 -1.18
C SER A 27 -3.08 -6.51 -2.46
N PHE A 28 -1.82 -6.56 -2.86
CA PHE A 28 -1.39 -7.33 -4.02
C PHE A 28 -1.64 -8.83 -3.83
N GLU A 29 -1.21 -9.41 -2.71
CA GLU A 29 -1.44 -10.82 -2.39
C GLU A 29 -2.93 -11.17 -2.34
N ASN A 30 -3.75 -10.29 -1.76
CA ASN A 30 -5.19 -10.51 -1.69
C ASN A 30 -5.85 -10.50 -3.07
N ALA A 31 -5.51 -9.54 -3.93
CA ALA A 31 -6.05 -9.47 -5.29
C ALA A 31 -5.59 -10.66 -6.13
N TYR A 32 -4.34 -11.10 -5.98
CA TYR A 32 -3.84 -12.31 -6.64
C TYR A 32 -4.58 -13.58 -6.20
N LYS A 33 -4.80 -13.76 -4.89
CA LYS A 33 -5.58 -14.89 -4.38
C LYS A 33 -7.02 -14.85 -4.89
N GLY A 34 -7.63 -13.65 -4.92
CA GLY A 34 -8.97 -13.45 -5.45
C GLY A 34 -9.07 -13.87 -6.92
N LEU A 35 -8.08 -13.50 -7.74
CA LEU A 35 -8.00 -13.92 -9.14
C LEU A 35 -7.80 -15.44 -9.29
N GLU A 36 -6.97 -16.06 -8.45
CA GLU A 36 -6.71 -17.50 -8.50
C GLU A 36 -7.94 -18.33 -8.14
N SER A 37 -8.77 -17.82 -7.21
CA SER A 37 -9.98 -18.49 -6.73
C SER A 37 -11.28 -17.86 -7.25
N VAL A 38 -11.25 -17.17 -8.40
CA VAL A 38 -12.43 -16.46 -8.90
C VAL A 38 -13.43 -17.44 -9.52
N ASP A 39 -14.63 -17.50 -8.96
CA ASP A 39 -15.74 -18.31 -9.50
C ASP A 39 -16.61 -17.51 -10.49
N ASP A 40 -16.61 -16.18 -10.37
CA ASP A 40 -17.36 -15.25 -11.21
C ASP A 40 -16.46 -14.60 -12.27
N PRO A 41 -16.58 -14.99 -13.55
CA PRO A 41 -15.76 -14.44 -14.63
C PRO A 41 -15.85 -12.92 -14.78
N ASP A 42 -16.96 -12.30 -14.36
CA ASP A 42 -17.15 -10.85 -14.46
C ASP A 42 -16.21 -10.08 -13.49
N LEU A 43 -15.63 -10.76 -12.51
CA LEU A 43 -14.67 -10.18 -11.56
C LEU A 43 -13.21 -10.26 -12.03
N ILE A 44 -12.91 -10.91 -13.15
CA ILE A 44 -11.54 -11.05 -13.65
C ILE A 44 -10.90 -9.68 -13.91
N ASP A 45 -11.62 -8.80 -14.60
CA ASP A 45 -11.14 -7.45 -14.94
C ASP A 45 -10.92 -6.60 -13.68
N LEU A 46 -11.76 -6.79 -12.65
CA LEU A 46 -11.59 -6.15 -11.35
C LEU A 46 -10.24 -6.55 -10.73
N PHE A 47 -9.95 -7.85 -10.64
CA PHE A 47 -8.69 -8.30 -10.04
C PHE A 47 -7.47 -7.89 -10.85
N ILE A 48 -7.54 -7.91 -12.19
CA ILE A 48 -6.47 -7.40 -13.04
C ILE A 48 -6.20 -5.92 -12.75
N TYR A 49 -7.25 -5.11 -12.61
CA TYR A 49 -7.11 -3.70 -12.26
C TYR A 49 -6.51 -3.51 -10.86
N GLU A 50 -6.97 -4.25 -9.86
CA GLU A 50 -6.45 -4.18 -8.49
C GLU A 50 -4.97 -4.55 -8.41
N ILE A 51 -4.57 -5.62 -9.11
CA ILE A 51 -3.17 -6.05 -9.22
C ILE A 51 -2.31 -4.95 -9.85
N ASN A 52 -2.78 -4.36 -10.96
CA ASN A 52 -2.07 -3.30 -11.65
C ASN A 52 -1.94 -2.03 -10.79
N ALA A 53 -3.00 -1.66 -10.09
CA ALA A 53 -3.00 -0.53 -9.17
C ALA A 53 -2.04 -0.75 -7.99
N ALA A 54 -2.04 -1.94 -7.39
CA ALA A 54 -1.12 -2.31 -6.33
C ALA A 54 0.34 -2.31 -6.81
N ASN A 55 0.60 -2.83 -8.02
CA ASN A 55 1.92 -2.79 -8.66
C ASN A 55 2.42 -1.37 -8.88
N LEU A 56 1.58 -0.47 -9.40
CA LEU A 56 1.95 0.92 -9.62
C LEU A 56 2.28 1.61 -8.30
N ARG A 57 1.43 1.42 -7.28
CA ARG A 57 1.66 1.94 -5.93
C ARG A 57 2.97 1.43 -5.34
N TYR A 58 3.26 0.13 -5.50
CA TYR A 58 4.49 -0.48 -5.02
C TYR A 58 5.73 0.15 -5.66
N LYS A 59 5.73 0.35 -6.99
CA LYS A 59 6.83 1.00 -7.71
C LYS A 59 7.10 2.43 -7.21
N VAL A 60 6.04 3.21 -6.98
CA VAL A 60 6.16 4.58 -6.45
C VAL A 60 6.74 4.56 -5.03
N LEU A 61 6.24 3.70 -4.16
CA LEU A 61 6.71 3.59 -2.77
C LEU A 61 8.18 3.18 -2.70
N LEU A 62 8.62 2.22 -3.51
CA LEU A 62 10.04 1.83 -3.58
C LEU A 62 10.93 3.00 -4.02
N ARG A 63 10.50 3.78 -5.01
CA ARG A 63 11.21 4.98 -5.46
C ARG A 63 11.31 6.01 -4.33
N ASP A 64 10.22 6.23 -3.60
CA ASP A 64 10.17 7.23 -2.54
C ASP A 64 10.98 6.85 -1.30
N ILE A 65 11.09 5.55 -1.00
CA ILE A 65 11.97 5.00 0.04
C ILE A 65 13.44 5.18 -0.37
N LYS A 66 13.80 4.78 -1.60
CA LYS A 66 15.16 4.97 -2.12
C LYS A 66 15.59 6.44 -2.06
N ASN A 67 14.69 7.35 -2.39
CA ASN A 67 14.95 8.79 -2.35
C ASN A 67 15.00 9.36 -0.93
N SER A 68 14.33 8.76 0.07
CA SER A 68 14.51 9.17 1.47
C SER A 68 15.86 8.74 2.04
N ASP A 69 16.40 7.62 1.56
CA ASP A 69 17.68 7.10 2.04
C ASP A 69 18.87 7.89 1.46
N THR A 70 18.75 8.41 0.23
CA THR A 70 19.82 9.17 -0.45
C THR A 70 19.89 10.66 -0.11
N GLY A 71 18.90 11.22 0.60
CA GLY A 71 18.90 12.62 1.05
C GLY A 71 19.65 12.90 2.36
N ASN A 72 20.29 11.88 2.96
CA ASN A 72 20.97 11.95 4.26
C ASN A 72 22.51 11.77 4.17
N THR A 73 23.11 11.97 2.99
CA THR A 73 24.57 12.08 2.78
C THR A 73 24.88 13.39 2.10
#